data_AF-B8I434-F1
#
_entry.id   AF-B8I434-F1
#
_cell.length_a   1.000
_cell.length_b   1.000
_cell.length_c   1.000
_cell.angle_alpha   90.00
_cell.angle_beta   90.00
_cell.angle_gamma   90.00
#
_symmetry.space_group_name_H-M   'P 1'
#
loop_
_entity.id
_entity.type
_entity.pdbx_description
1 polymer ?
#
loop_
_entity_poly.entity_id
_entity_poly.type
_entity_poly.pdbx_seq_one_letter_code
_entity_poly.pdbx_strand_id
1 'polypeptide(L)'
;MKGSKNKKLIVISLLILILVFENLILHINNYTVSAAAPQLLYGDVDVSGEVNSLDYALIKSYLLGNITDFPDVNGKKAADVNGDGSIDSLDISLIKSFILGIIERFPIETPANTFAKGADISWLPQMEASGYKFYNNKGLQQDCLQILKDYGVNSVRIRTWVNPSTDKWNGHCSTNETIALAKRAKNLGFRIMIDFHYSDSWADPGKQTKPAAWLNLDFNGLMKMTYDYTYDVMTKLRNNGILPEWVQVGNETNNGMLWEDGKASNNMKNFAWLVNCGYDAVKAVNPKTKVIVHISNGFNNTLFRWMFDGLNSNGAKYDVIGMSLYPDKDNYPALLNQCLNNMNDMVSRYNKEIMICEIGMQYNYASESKAFIIDMVNKTKSLPNNKGLGVFYWEPESYPGMNGYNKGCWNSDGKPTIALDGFLN
;
A
#
# COMPACT_ATOMS: atom_id res chain seq x y z
N MET A 1 -59.68 45.09 -33.68
CA MET A 1 -59.10 43.73 -33.57
C MET A 1 -57.73 43.73 -32.83
N LYS A 2 -57.66 44.19 -31.57
CA LYS A 2 -56.41 44.16 -30.77
C LYS A 2 -56.51 43.34 -29.45
N GLY A 3 -57.70 42.92 -29.02
CA GLY A 3 -57.89 42.18 -27.76
C GLY A 3 -57.71 40.65 -27.82
N SER A 4 -57.71 40.04 -29.01
CA SER A 4 -57.64 38.57 -29.17
C SER A 4 -56.20 38.03 -29.12
N LYS A 5 -55.21 38.79 -29.59
CA LYS A 5 -53.80 38.36 -29.61
C LYS A 5 -53.19 38.28 -28.20
N ASN A 6 -53.53 39.21 -27.29
CA ASN A 6 -52.99 39.21 -25.92
C ASN A 6 -53.54 38.07 -25.07
N LYS A 7 -54.82 37.67 -25.26
CA LYS A 7 -55.38 36.50 -24.56
C LYS A 7 -54.73 35.19 -24.99
N LYS A 8 -54.41 35.02 -26.28
CA LYS A 8 -53.69 33.83 -26.76
C LYS A 8 -52.27 33.75 -26.23
N LEU A 9 -51.56 34.87 -26.14
CA LEU A 9 -50.19 34.90 -25.62
C LEU A 9 -50.13 34.53 -24.12
N ILE A 10 -51.06 35.06 -23.32
CA ILE A 10 -51.15 34.75 -21.88
C ILE A 10 -51.49 33.27 -21.64
N VAL A 11 -52.40 32.70 -22.44
CA VAL A 11 -52.77 31.27 -22.33
C VAL A 11 -51.61 30.36 -22.71
N ILE A 12 -50.83 30.71 -23.74
CA ILE A 12 -49.63 29.94 -24.14
C ILE A 12 -48.54 30.04 -23.07
N SER A 13 -48.33 31.21 -22.47
CA SER A 13 -47.35 31.38 -21.38
C SER A 13 -47.74 30.60 -20.11
N LEU A 14 -49.04 30.53 -19.76
CA LEU A 14 -49.51 29.72 -18.64
C LEU A 14 -49.37 28.21 -18.90
N LEU A 15 -49.64 27.74 -20.12
CA LEU A 15 -49.47 26.33 -20.50
C LEU A 15 -48.00 25.90 -20.46
N ILE A 16 -47.07 26.77 -20.89
CA ILE A 16 -45.63 26.50 -20.80
C ILE A 16 -45.18 26.46 -19.33
N LEU A 17 -45.70 27.35 -18.48
CA LEU A 17 -45.37 27.34 -17.05
C LEU A 17 -45.86 26.05 -16.35
N ILE A 18 -47.06 25.58 -16.70
CA ILE A 18 -47.63 24.32 -16.16
C ILE A 18 -46.83 23.10 -16.62
N LEU A 19 -46.44 23.03 -17.89
CA LEU A 19 -45.61 21.94 -18.43
C LEU A 19 -44.19 21.92 -17.84
N VAL A 20 -43.63 23.08 -17.50
CA VAL A 20 -42.33 23.17 -16.80
C VAL A 20 -42.48 22.73 -15.34
N PHE A 21 -43.58 23.08 -14.67
CA PHE A 21 -43.85 22.62 -13.29
C PHE A 21 -44.17 21.12 -13.22
N GLU A 22 -44.91 20.56 -14.17
CA GLU A 22 -45.20 19.11 -14.22
C GLU A 22 -43.93 18.29 -14.49
N ASN A 23 -43.04 18.75 -15.37
CA ASN A 23 -41.75 18.09 -15.59
C ASN A 23 -40.80 18.23 -14.39
N LEU A 24 -40.87 19.32 -13.63
CA LEU A 24 -40.13 19.49 -12.39
C LEU A 24 -40.64 18.55 -11.29
N ILE A 25 -41.96 18.38 -11.18
CA ILE A 25 -42.59 17.45 -10.21
C ILE A 25 -42.33 15.98 -10.59
N LEU A 26 -42.30 15.65 -11.88
CA LEU A 26 -41.90 14.31 -12.36
C LEU A 26 -40.41 14.01 -12.15
N HIS A 27 -39.54 15.04 -12.17
CA HIS A 27 -38.13 14.89 -11.81
C HIS A 27 -37.90 14.77 -10.29
N ILE A 28 -38.77 15.36 -9.46
CA ILE A 28 -38.67 15.26 -7.99
C ILE A 28 -39.20 13.92 -7.48
N ASN A 29 -40.23 13.34 -8.12
CA ASN A 29 -40.86 12.09 -7.67
C ASN A 29 -40.10 10.80 -8.05
N ASN A 30 -39.04 10.88 -8.87
CA ASN A 30 -38.18 9.73 -9.20
C ASN A 30 -36.89 9.65 -8.35
N TYR A 31 -36.72 10.56 -7.37
CA TYR A 31 -35.74 10.38 -6.31
C TYR A 31 -36.40 9.65 -5.13
N THR A 32 -36.71 8.37 -5.31
CA THR A 32 -36.61 7.46 -4.15
C THR A 32 -35.14 7.40 -3.79
N VAL A 33 -34.72 8.29 -2.88
CA VAL A 33 -33.50 8.07 -2.12
C VAL A 33 -33.74 6.76 -1.38
N SER A 34 -33.21 5.67 -1.91
CA SER A 34 -32.89 4.52 -1.08
C SER A 34 -31.94 5.07 -0.03
N ALA A 35 -32.46 5.35 1.17
CA ALA A 35 -31.62 5.64 2.31
C ALA A 35 -30.61 4.49 2.36
N ALA A 36 -29.33 4.80 2.14
CA ALA A 36 -28.27 3.85 2.41
C ALA A 36 -28.48 3.36 3.85
N ALA A 37 -28.38 2.06 4.09
CA ALA A 37 -28.39 1.55 5.44
C ALA A 37 -27.39 2.37 6.27
N PRO A 38 -27.78 2.84 7.47
CA PRO A 38 -26.92 3.71 8.26
C PRO A 38 -25.56 3.03 8.44
N GLN A 39 -24.51 3.74 8.02
CA GLN A 39 -23.15 3.28 8.18
C GLN A 39 -22.87 3.18 9.68
N LEU A 40 -22.43 2.00 10.15
CA LEU A 40 -22.02 1.80 11.53
C LEU A 40 -20.95 2.84 11.91
N LEU A 41 -21.26 3.68 12.87
CA LEU A 41 -20.34 4.65 13.47
C LEU A 41 -19.81 4.06 14.78
N TYR A 42 -18.51 3.77 14.84
CA TYR A 42 -17.92 3.24 16.07
C TYR A 42 -17.95 4.32 17.15
N GLY A 43 -18.27 3.91 18.38
CA GLY A 43 -18.49 4.78 19.54
C GLY A 43 -19.91 5.33 19.67
N ASP A 44 -20.76 5.26 18.64
CA ASP A 44 -22.17 5.70 18.67
C ASP A 44 -23.06 4.49 18.94
N VAL A 45 -23.38 4.27 20.22
CA VAL A 45 -24.11 3.08 20.69
C VAL A 45 -25.62 3.32 20.82
N ASP A 46 -26.06 4.58 20.71
CA ASP A 46 -27.46 4.96 20.67
C ASP A 46 -27.98 5.35 19.27
N VAL A 47 -27.09 5.36 18.27
CA VAL A 47 -27.38 5.66 16.86
C VAL A 47 -27.92 7.08 16.69
N SER A 48 -27.42 8.00 17.52
CA SER A 48 -27.72 9.42 17.41
C SER A 48 -27.00 10.09 16.24
N GLY A 49 -25.96 9.44 15.69
CA GLY A 49 -25.08 9.98 14.66
C GLY A 49 -23.90 10.78 15.22
N GLU A 50 -23.75 10.87 16.54
CA GLU A 50 -22.69 11.63 17.21
C GLU A 50 -22.13 10.84 18.41
N VAL A 51 -20.81 10.66 18.48
CA VAL A 51 -20.16 10.04 19.64
C VAL A 51 -20.00 11.07 20.75
N ASN A 52 -20.75 10.93 21.84
CA ASN A 52 -20.83 11.92 22.91
C ASN A 52 -20.97 11.30 24.32
N SER A 53 -21.27 12.13 25.32
CA SER A 53 -21.37 11.70 26.72
C SER A 53 -22.48 10.67 27.00
N LEU A 54 -23.51 10.58 26.15
CA LEU A 54 -24.58 9.59 26.26
C LEU A 54 -24.05 8.19 25.94
N ASP A 55 -23.24 8.04 24.90
CA ASP A 55 -22.58 6.78 24.56
C ASP A 55 -21.66 6.30 25.69
N TYR A 56 -20.86 7.23 26.22
CA TYR A 56 -20.00 6.97 27.37
C TYR A 56 -20.81 6.45 28.57
N ALA A 57 -21.97 7.05 28.85
CA ALA A 57 -22.84 6.63 29.95
C ALA A 57 -23.46 5.25 29.71
N LEU A 58 -23.88 4.95 28.48
CA LEU A 58 -24.44 3.65 28.11
C LEU A 58 -23.40 2.53 28.23
N ILE A 59 -22.20 2.74 27.71
CA ILE A 59 -21.12 1.75 27.81
C ILE A 59 -20.71 1.57 29.27
N LYS A 60 -20.64 2.64 30.06
CA LYS A 60 -20.42 2.52 31.50
C LYS A 60 -21.51 1.71 32.19
N SER A 61 -22.77 1.95 31.85
CA SER A 61 -23.93 1.22 32.38
C SER A 61 -23.84 -0.27 32.04
N TYR A 62 -23.42 -0.60 30.82
CA TYR A 62 -23.19 -1.97 30.36
C TYR A 62 -22.07 -2.66 31.15
N LEU A 63 -20.92 -1.99 31.31
CA LEU A 63 -19.78 -2.52 32.08
C LEU A 63 -20.09 -2.74 33.57
N LEU A 64 -21.01 -1.94 34.13
CA LEU A 64 -21.49 -2.09 35.51
C LEU A 64 -22.61 -3.13 35.67
N GLY A 65 -23.07 -3.74 34.57
CA GLY A 65 -24.15 -4.72 34.58
C GLY A 65 -25.55 -4.13 34.80
N ASN A 66 -25.71 -2.81 34.66
CA ASN A 66 -27.01 -2.14 34.78
C ASN A 66 -27.88 -2.33 33.52
N ILE A 67 -27.24 -2.58 32.37
CA ILE A 67 -27.89 -2.97 31.12
C ILE A 67 -27.17 -4.19 30.53
N THR A 68 -27.90 -5.05 29.84
CA THR A 68 -27.36 -6.26 29.17
C THR A 68 -27.25 -6.09 27.65
N ASP A 69 -27.81 -5.01 27.12
CA ASP A 69 -27.73 -4.65 25.70
C ASP A 69 -27.86 -3.14 25.50
N PHE A 70 -27.49 -2.70 24.30
CA PHE A 70 -27.59 -1.31 23.85
C PHE A 70 -28.91 -1.07 23.10
N PRO A 71 -29.32 0.20 22.91
CA PRO A 71 -30.54 0.54 22.18
C PRO A 71 -30.61 0.00 20.74
N ASP A 72 -29.47 -0.14 20.05
CA ASP A 72 -29.39 -0.65 18.68
C ASP A 72 -28.82 -2.07 18.59
N VAL A 73 -29.24 -2.81 17.56
CA VAL A 73 -28.76 -4.18 17.26
C VAL A 73 -27.26 -4.25 17.00
N ASN A 74 -26.63 -3.15 16.56
CA ASN A 74 -25.19 -3.03 16.39
C ASN A 74 -24.52 -2.34 17.57
N GLY A 75 -25.23 -1.95 18.64
CA GLY A 75 -24.65 -1.16 19.73
C GLY A 75 -23.48 -1.86 20.43
N LYS A 76 -23.52 -3.20 20.56
CA LYS A 76 -22.36 -3.98 21.06
C LYS A 76 -21.15 -3.89 20.11
N LYS A 77 -21.39 -3.85 18.80
CA LYS A 77 -20.34 -3.71 17.79
C LYS A 77 -19.82 -2.28 17.72
N ALA A 78 -20.66 -1.28 17.93
CA ALA A 78 -20.26 0.13 18.03
C ALA A 78 -19.46 0.40 19.31
N ALA A 79 -19.75 -0.32 20.40
CA ALA A 79 -19.08 -0.18 21.69
C ALA A 79 -17.64 -0.73 21.72
N ASP A 80 -17.34 -1.77 20.94
CA ASP A 80 -15.98 -2.32 20.75
C ASP A 80 -15.19 -1.41 19.79
N VAL A 81 -14.63 -0.33 20.34
CA VAL A 81 -13.96 0.72 19.57
C VAL A 81 -12.48 0.41 19.33
N ASN A 82 -11.93 -0.61 19.99
CA ASN A 82 -10.56 -1.06 19.76
C ASN A 82 -10.48 -2.27 18.80
N GLY A 83 -11.60 -2.98 18.58
CA GLY A 83 -11.73 -4.12 17.68
C GLY A 83 -11.18 -5.44 18.21
N ASP A 84 -11.11 -5.61 19.53
CA ASP A 84 -10.61 -6.83 20.17
C ASP A 84 -11.70 -7.89 20.44
N GLY A 85 -12.97 -7.56 20.15
CA GLY A 85 -14.12 -8.44 20.31
C GLY A 85 -14.73 -8.45 21.72
N SER A 86 -14.18 -7.65 22.65
CA SER A 86 -14.71 -7.45 24.01
C SER A 86 -15.18 -6.00 24.17
N ILE A 87 -16.07 -5.77 25.15
CA ILE A 87 -16.44 -4.42 25.57
C ILE A 87 -15.96 -4.27 27.00
N ASP A 88 -14.88 -3.52 27.22
CA ASP A 88 -14.23 -3.42 28.52
C ASP A 88 -13.75 -2.01 28.89
N SER A 89 -12.89 -1.93 29.91
CA SER A 89 -12.33 -0.67 30.42
C SER A 89 -11.51 0.11 29.38
N LEU A 90 -10.97 -0.55 28.35
CA LEU A 90 -10.21 0.08 27.27
C LEU A 90 -11.14 0.84 26.33
N ASP A 91 -12.28 0.28 25.94
CA ASP A 91 -13.24 0.92 25.04
C ASP A 91 -13.80 2.21 25.63
N ILE A 92 -14.25 2.15 26.89
CA ILE A 92 -14.76 3.33 27.60
C ILE A 92 -13.68 4.40 27.79
N SER A 93 -12.41 4.00 27.90
CA SER A 93 -11.27 4.94 27.95
C SER A 93 -11.02 5.62 26.60
N LEU A 94 -11.15 4.88 25.51
CA LEU A 94 -11.00 5.39 24.14
C LEU A 94 -12.14 6.34 23.77
N ILE A 95 -13.39 6.00 24.10
CA ILE A 95 -14.55 6.88 23.88
C ILE A 95 -14.41 8.17 24.66
N LYS A 96 -13.97 8.09 25.92
CA LYS A 96 -13.63 9.29 26.68
C LYS A 96 -12.53 10.11 26.00
N SER A 97 -11.50 9.46 25.47
CA SER A 97 -10.40 10.13 24.77
C SER A 97 -10.87 10.80 23.48
N PHE A 98 -11.81 10.19 22.76
CA PHE A 98 -12.43 10.74 21.56
C PHE A 98 -13.28 11.98 21.88
N ILE A 99 -14.17 11.89 22.88
CA ILE A 99 -15.01 13.01 23.34
C ILE A 99 -14.15 14.20 23.82
N LEU A 100 -12.99 13.91 24.43
CA LEU A 100 -12.04 14.94 24.88
C LEU A 100 -11.14 15.48 23.75
N GLY A 101 -11.28 14.99 22.53
CA GLY A 101 -10.45 15.42 21.37
C GLY A 101 -8.99 14.97 21.46
N ILE A 102 -8.67 13.97 22.29
CA ILE A 102 -7.32 13.39 22.41
C ILE A 102 -7.02 12.48 21.21
N ILE A 103 -8.04 11.80 20.68
CA ILE A 103 -7.98 11.00 19.46
C ILE A 103 -9.05 11.49 18.46
N GLU A 104 -8.70 11.51 17.17
CA GLU A 104 -9.62 11.94 16.09
C GLU A 104 -10.41 10.79 15.46
N ARG A 105 -10.03 9.55 15.78
CA ARG A 105 -10.65 8.31 15.30
C ARG A 105 -10.33 7.16 16.26
N PHE A 106 -11.18 6.15 16.28
CA PHE A 106 -10.97 4.98 17.11
C PHE A 106 -9.89 4.03 16.55
N PRO A 107 -9.24 3.22 17.40
CA PRO A 107 -8.29 2.22 16.93
C PRO A 107 -8.88 1.20 15.95
N ILE A 108 -10.17 0.84 16.06
CA ILE A 108 -10.84 -0.04 15.09
C ILE A 108 -11.06 0.64 13.72
N GLU A 109 -11.16 1.97 13.72
CA GLU A 109 -11.25 2.81 12.51
C GLU A 109 -9.88 3.15 11.94
N THR A 110 -8.84 2.92 12.73
CA THR A 110 -7.47 2.85 12.25
C THR A 110 -7.27 1.44 11.71
N PRO A 111 -6.82 1.21 10.48
CA PRO A 111 -6.52 -0.15 10.05
C PRO A 111 -5.35 -0.70 10.87
N ALA A 112 -5.61 -1.26 12.05
CA ALA A 112 -4.65 -2.06 12.77
C ALA A 112 -4.41 -3.32 11.93
N ASN A 113 -3.18 -3.48 11.42
CA ASN A 113 -2.68 -4.69 10.78
C ASN A 113 -3.55 -5.29 9.66
N THR A 114 -4.21 -4.48 8.84
CA THR A 114 -4.77 -5.03 7.60
C THR A 114 -3.62 -5.54 6.74
N PHE A 115 -3.71 -6.77 6.27
CA PHE A 115 -2.69 -7.38 5.44
C PHE A 115 -2.51 -6.57 4.15
N ALA A 116 -1.27 -6.23 3.81
CA ALA A 116 -0.98 -5.48 2.59
C ALA A 116 -1.06 -6.42 1.38
N LYS A 117 -2.07 -6.19 0.53
CA LYS A 117 -2.21 -6.80 -0.79
C LYS A 117 -1.68 -5.79 -1.78
N GLY A 118 -0.46 -5.98 -2.21
CA GLY A 118 0.37 -4.95 -2.81
C GLY A 118 0.65 -5.15 -4.30
N ALA A 119 0.92 -4.04 -4.98
CA ALA A 119 1.48 -4.02 -6.32
C ALA A 119 2.64 -3.01 -6.39
N ASP A 120 3.78 -3.37 -6.97
CA ASP A 120 4.74 -2.39 -7.49
C ASP A 120 4.16 -1.81 -8.77
N ILE A 121 4.04 -0.50 -8.85
CA ILE A 121 3.36 0.21 -9.95
C ILE A 121 4.29 1.21 -10.64
N SER A 122 5.60 1.07 -10.46
CA SER A 122 6.49 2.19 -10.77
C SER A 122 6.76 2.33 -12.28
N TRP A 123 6.37 1.36 -13.12
CA TRP A 123 6.31 1.55 -14.57
C TRP A 123 5.06 2.27 -15.03
N LEU A 124 4.00 2.40 -14.22
CA LEU A 124 2.77 3.03 -14.66
C LEU A 124 2.97 4.41 -15.35
N PRO A 125 3.76 5.37 -14.79
CA PRO A 125 4.02 6.63 -15.48
C PRO A 125 4.71 6.47 -16.84
N GLN A 126 5.68 5.56 -16.92
CA GLN A 126 6.38 5.23 -18.17
C GLN A 126 5.42 4.65 -19.21
N MET A 127 4.57 3.72 -18.79
CA MET A 127 3.60 3.05 -19.65
C MET A 127 2.58 4.05 -20.19
N GLU A 128 2.02 4.90 -19.34
CA GLU A 128 1.07 5.94 -19.75
C GLU A 128 1.71 6.95 -20.72
N ALA A 129 2.92 7.42 -20.42
CA ALA A 129 3.70 8.29 -21.32
C ALA A 129 4.03 7.63 -22.67
N SER A 130 4.02 6.30 -22.71
CA SER A 130 4.29 5.49 -23.89
C SER A 130 3.03 5.06 -24.65
N GLY A 131 1.85 5.49 -24.18
CA GLY A 131 0.57 5.28 -24.86
C GLY A 131 -0.13 3.96 -24.52
N TYR A 132 0.35 3.22 -23.52
CA TYR A 132 -0.36 2.05 -23.01
C TYR A 132 -1.71 2.48 -22.40
N LYS A 133 -2.72 1.63 -22.55
CA LYS A 133 -4.09 1.88 -22.09
C LYS A 133 -4.63 0.65 -21.38
N PHE A 134 -5.12 0.83 -20.17
CA PHE A 134 -5.62 -0.29 -19.36
C PHE A 134 -7.12 -0.45 -19.50
N TYR A 135 -7.59 -1.69 -19.52
CA TYR A 135 -9.00 -2.03 -19.66
C TYR A 135 -9.41 -3.00 -18.56
N ASN A 136 -10.60 -2.83 -18.00
CA ASN A 136 -11.15 -3.77 -17.03
C ASN A 136 -11.62 -5.08 -17.69
N ASN A 137 -12.12 -6.01 -16.88
CA ASN A 137 -12.63 -7.31 -17.36
C ASN A 137 -13.82 -7.19 -18.34
N LYS A 138 -14.53 -6.06 -18.37
CA LYS A 138 -15.60 -5.74 -19.33
C LYS A 138 -15.06 -5.12 -20.63
N GLY A 139 -13.75 -4.92 -20.75
CA GLY A 139 -13.09 -4.28 -21.89
C GLY A 139 -13.27 -2.76 -21.94
N LEU A 140 -13.68 -2.12 -20.85
CA LEU A 140 -13.79 -0.67 -20.77
C LEU A 140 -12.46 -0.08 -20.33
N GLN A 141 -11.99 0.98 -21.00
CA GLN A 141 -10.78 1.68 -20.60
C GLN A 141 -10.99 2.27 -19.19
N GLN A 142 -10.04 2.01 -18.29
CA GLN A 142 -10.12 2.42 -16.89
C GLN A 142 -8.72 2.75 -16.36
N ASP A 143 -8.67 3.59 -15.33
CA ASP A 143 -7.45 3.87 -14.59
C ASP A 143 -6.83 2.58 -14.04
N CYS A 144 -5.53 2.35 -14.28
CA CYS A 144 -4.83 1.13 -13.85
C CYS A 144 -4.92 0.91 -12.33
N LEU A 145 -4.74 1.97 -11.54
CA LEU A 145 -4.79 1.88 -10.08
C LEU A 145 -6.21 1.55 -9.60
N GLN A 146 -7.25 2.08 -10.27
CA GLN A 146 -8.62 1.67 -9.97
C GLN A 146 -8.85 0.19 -10.31
N ILE A 147 -8.32 -0.31 -11.44
CA ILE A 147 -8.41 -1.75 -11.76
C ILE A 147 -7.74 -2.57 -10.66
N LEU A 148 -6.50 -2.26 -10.27
CA LEU A 148 -5.82 -2.97 -9.17
C LEU A 148 -6.65 -2.95 -7.87
N LYS A 149 -7.27 -1.81 -7.54
CA LYS A 149 -8.15 -1.69 -6.38
C LYS A 149 -9.39 -2.59 -6.48
N ASP A 150 -10.00 -2.68 -7.66
CA ASP A 150 -11.15 -3.56 -7.94
C ASP A 150 -10.77 -5.05 -7.78
N TYR A 151 -9.47 -5.39 -7.90
CA TYR A 151 -8.90 -6.71 -7.64
C TYR A 151 -8.39 -6.89 -6.19
N GLY A 152 -8.74 -5.98 -5.27
CA GLY A 152 -8.44 -6.11 -3.85
C GLY A 152 -7.05 -5.65 -3.43
N VAL A 153 -6.27 -5.07 -4.35
CA VAL A 153 -4.99 -4.41 -4.01
C VAL A 153 -5.30 -3.19 -3.16
N ASN A 154 -4.62 -3.07 -2.01
CA ASN A 154 -4.82 -2.00 -1.03
C ASN A 154 -3.53 -1.21 -0.72
N SER A 155 -2.40 -1.67 -1.26
CA SER A 155 -1.08 -1.08 -1.03
C SER A 155 -0.31 -0.98 -2.33
N VAL A 156 0.56 0.02 -2.46
CA VAL A 156 1.44 0.19 -3.62
C VAL A 156 2.89 0.32 -3.18
N ARG A 157 3.78 -0.24 -4.00
CA ARG A 157 5.23 -0.07 -3.90
C ARG A 157 5.68 0.82 -5.06
N ILE A 158 6.52 1.80 -4.74
CA ILE A 158 7.00 2.78 -5.72
C ILE A 158 8.51 2.94 -5.54
N ARG A 159 9.28 2.55 -6.54
CA ARG A 159 10.74 2.74 -6.54
C ARG A 159 11.11 4.18 -6.88
N THR A 160 12.29 4.58 -6.40
CA THR A 160 12.87 5.89 -6.67
C THR A 160 14.38 5.77 -6.94
N TRP A 161 14.81 6.38 -8.04
CA TRP A 161 16.21 6.45 -8.48
C TRP A 161 16.77 7.85 -8.24
N VAL A 162 18.08 7.93 -8.02
CA VAL A 162 18.75 9.18 -7.63
C VAL A 162 18.73 10.18 -8.78
N ASN A 163 19.36 9.85 -9.90
CA ASN A 163 19.30 10.63 -11.13
C ASN A 163 19.05 9.70 -12.33
N PRO A 164 17.81 9.24 -12.55
CA PRO A 164 17.49 8.48 -13.75
C PRO A 164 17.88 9.26 -15.01
N SER A 165 18.22 8.53 -16.08
CA SER A 165 18.47 9.15 -17.38
C SER A 165 17.23 9.88 -17.91
N THR A 166 17.35 10.65 -18.99
CA THR A 166 16.18 11.22 -19.69
C THR A 166 15.69 10.30 -20.82
N ASP A 167 16.19 9.07 -20.90
CA ASP A 167 15.80 8.12 -21.93
C ASP A 167 14.32 7.76 -21.78
N LYS A 168 13.57 7.76 -22.88
CA LYS A 168 12.13 7.50 -22.83
C LYS A 168 11.79 6.11 -22.25
N TRP A 169 12.70 5.14 -22.36
CA TRP A 169 12.45 3.77 -21.92
C TRP A 169 13.17 3.43 -20.61
N ASN A 170 14.26 4.13 -20.28
CA ASN A 170 15.11 3.81 -19.14
C ASN A 170 15.28 5.00 -18.17
N GLY A 171 14.50 6.07 -18.35
CA GLY A 171 14.67 7.35 -17.68
C GLY A 171 13.54 7.76 -16.73
N HIS A 172 12.93 6.78 -16.06
CA HIS A 172 11.80 6.99 -15.16
C HIS A 172 12.19 6.78 -13.70
N CYS A 173 11.21 6.91 -12.79
CA CYS A 173 11.37 6.74 -11.35
C CYS A 173 12.19 7.86 -10.68
N SER A 174 12.19 9.06 -11.26
CA SER A 174 12.76 10.24 -10.60
C SER A 174 12.00 10.56 -9.31
N THR A 175 12.63 11.27 -8.37
CA THR A 175 11.95 11.74 -7.15
C THR A 175 10.62 12.46 -7.46
N ASN A 176 10.57 13.27 -8.52
CA ASN A 176 9.35 14.00 -8.89
C ASN A 176 8.24 13.05 -9.40
N GLU A 177 8.58 12.08 -10.24
CA GLU A 177 7.62 11.06 -10.69
C GLU A 177 7.15 10.18 -9.53
N THR A 178 8.05 9.75 -8.65
CA THR A 178 7.73 9.01 -7.43
C THR A 178 6.70 9.77 -6.59
N ILE A 179 6.90 11.07 -6.34
CA ILE A 179 5.96 11.89 -5.55
C ILE A 179 4.61 12.02 -6.27
N ALA A 180 4.61 12.26 -7.59
CA ALA A 180 3.39 12.40 -8.36
C ALA A 180 2.55 11.11 -8.34
N LEU A 181 3.19 9.95 -8.53
CA LEU A 181 2.55 8.65 -8.48
C LEU A 181 2.06 8.31 -7.07
N ALA A 182 2.87 8.57 -6.05
CA ALA A 182 2.48 8.38 -4.65
C ALA A 182 1.27 9.24 -4.27
N LYS A 183 1.19 10.48 -4.78
CA LYS A 183 0.03 11.36 -4.58
C LYS A 183 -1.23 10.79 -5.23
N ARG A 184 -1.12 10.30 -6.48
CA ARG A 184 -2.24 9.63 -7.18
C ARG A 184 -2.72 8.41 -6.41
N ALA A 185 -1.81 7.54 -5.97
CA ALA A 185 -2.15 6.36 -5.19
C ALA A 185 -2.78 6.71 -3.84
N LYS A 186 -2.24 7.69 -3.11
CA LYS A 186 -2.83 8.18 -1.85
C LYS A 186 -4.27 8.66 -2.03
N ASN A 187 -4.54 9.43 -3.09
CA ASN A 187 -5.88 9.95 -3.37
C ASN A 187 -6.90 8.84 -3.66
N LEU A 188 -6.44 7.66 -4.07
CA LEU A 188 -7.25 6.46 -4.21
C LEU A 188 -7.27 5.59 -2.95
N GLY A 189 -6.66 6.05 -1.85
CA GLY A 189 -6.67 5.34 -0.56
C GLY A 189 -5.68 4.19 -0.45
N PHE A 190 -4.68 4.10 -1.33
CA PHE A 190 -3.61 3.11 -1.18
C PHE A 190 -2.67 3.45 -0.03
N ARG A 191 -2.21 2.40 0.65
CA ARG A 191 -1.04 2.47 1.55
C ARG A 191 0.23 2.45 0.71
N ILE A 192 1.27 3.16 1.14
CA ILE A 192 2.43 3.44 0.29
C ILE A 192 3.70 2.86 0.90
N MET A 193 4.43 2.12 0.08
CA MET A 193 5.82 1.71 0.28
C MET A 193 6.71 2.45 -0.72
N ILE A 194 7.78 3.09 -0.24
CA ILE A 194 8.80 3.69 -1.12
C ILE A 194 10.04 2.80 -1.13
N ASP A 195 10.57 2.52 -2.31
CA ASP A 195 11.75 1.71 -2.49
C ASP A 195 12.94 2.52 -3.03
N PHE A 196 13.97 2.69 -2.19
CA PHE A 196 15.18 3.40 -2.58
C PHE A 196 16.19 2.42 -3.17
N HIS A 197 16.43 2.54 -4.48
CA HIS A 197 17.48 1.74 -5.13
C HIS A 197 18.91 2.23 -4.84
N TYR A 198 19.05 3.50 -4.42
CA TYR A 198 20.36 4.17 -4.28
C TYR A 198 21.26 4.00 -5.52
N SER A 199 20.67 4.15 -6.70
CA SER A 199 21.31 4.05 -8.00
C SER A 199 20.59 4.99 -8.97
N ASP A 200 21.24 5.30 -10.09
CA ASP A 200 20.62 6.05 -11.21
C ASP A 200 19.81 5.11 -12.13
N SER A 201 19.85 3.80 -11.89
CA SER A 201 19.15 2.77 -12.66
C SER A 201 18.82 1.56 -11.77
N TRP A 202 18.33 0.48 -12.36
CA TRP A 202 18.11 -0.80 -11.68
C TRP A 202 19.26 -1.17 -10.73
N ALA A 203 18.84 -1.56 -9.52
CA ALA A 203 19.70 -2.12 -8.49
C ALA A 203 19.10 -3.48 -8.13
N ASP A 204 19.93 -4.52 -8.17
CA ASP A 204 19.54 -5.92 -8.02
C ASP A 204 20.75 -6.72 -7.45
N PRO A 205 20.62 -8.04 -7.18
CA PRO A 205 21.69 -8.83 -6.60
C PRO A 205 22.98 -8.90 -7.44
N GLY A 206 22.89 -8.65 -8.75
CA GLY A 206 24.02 -8.63 -9.67
C GLY A 206 24.59 -7.23 -9.93
N LYS A 207 23.85 -6.18 -9.58
CA LYS A 207 24.22 -4.78 -9.87
C LYS A 207 23.75 -3.83 -8.78
N GLN A 208 24.67 -3.19 -8.08
CA GLN A 208 24.39 -2.15 -7.07
C GLN A 208 25.24 -0.89 -7.36
N THR A 209 25.16 -0.40 -8.60
CA THR A 209 26.00 0.70 -9.10
C THR A 209 25.72 2.00 -8.34
N LYS A 210 26.79 2.66 -7.85
CA LYS A 210 26.67 4.00 -7.27
C LYS A 210 26.10 4.99 -8.30
N PRO A 211 25.24 5.94 -7.88
CA PRO A 211 24.88 7.09 -8.69
C PRO A 211 26.13 7.81 -9.21
N ALA A 212 26.08 8.35 -10.43
CA ALA A 212 27.22 9.00 -11.07
C ALA A 212 27.77 10.15 -10.21
N ALA A 213 26.88 10.91 -9.56
CA ALA A 213 27.23 12.00 -8.66
C ALA A 213 27.98 11.54 -7.39
N TRP A 214 27.93 10.24 -7.05
CA TRP A 214 28.49 9.68 -5.81
C TRP A 214 29.77 8.86 -6.06
N LEU A 215 30.19 8.67 -7.32
CA LEU A 215 31.30 7.79 -7.68
C LEU A 215 32.62 8.12 -6.97
N ASN A 216 32.93 9.42 -6.83
CA ASN A 216 34.19 9.93 -6.29
C ASN A 216 34.12 10.31 -4.81
N LEU A 217 33.02 10.00 -4.12
CA LEU A 217 32.90 10.24 -2.68
C LEU A 217 33.71 9.19 -1.92
N ASP A 218 34.34 9.62 -0.83
CA ASP A 218 34.82 8.68 0.18
C ASP A 218 33.62 8.08 0.95
N PHE A 219 33.89 7.11 1.81
CA PHE A 219 32.82 6.40 2.50
C PHE A 219 31.98 7.31 3.43
N ASN A 220 32.59 8.34 4.03
CA ASN A 220 31.86 9.34 4.83
C ASN A 220 30.93 10.18 3.96
N GLY A 221 31.41 10.63 2.79
CA GLY A 221 30.60 11.31 1.80
C GLY A 221 29.45 10.44 1.30
N LEU A 222 29.69 9.15 1.08
CA LEU A 222 28.67 8.20 0.67
C LEU A 222 27.58 8.01 1.73
N MET A 223 27.97 7.82 3.00
CA MET A 223 27.03 7.78 4.13
C MET A 223 26.18 9.06 4.21
N LYS A 224 26.81 10.23 4.09
CA LYS A 224 26.12 11.51 4.08
C LYS A 224 25.09 11.60 2.94
N MET A 225 25.47 11.22 1.72
CA MET A 225 24.56 11.27 0.57
C MET A 225 23.41 10.27 0.69
N THR A 226 23.64 9.08 1.24
CA THR A 226 22.56 8.11 1.53
C THR A 226 21.53 8.72 2.49
N TYR A 227 21.99 9.35 3.57
CA TYR A 227 21.09 10.05 4.51
C TYR A 227 20.36 11.22 3.83
N ASP A 228 21.10 12.13 3.20
CA ASP A 228 20.56 13.38 2.64
C ASP A 228 19.53 13.10 1.54
N TYR A 229 19.82 12.16 0.64
CA TYR A 229 18.91 11.77 -0.42
C TYR A 229 17.61 11.17 0.14
N THR A 230 17.71 10.23 1.08
CA THR A 230 16.52 9.64 1.72
C THR A 230 15.72 10.69 2.47
N TYR A 231 16.37 11.59 3.22
CA TYR A 231 15.71 12.65 3.97
C TYR A 231 15.00 13.64 3.05
N ASP A 232 15.62 14.03 1.93
CA ASP A 232 15.03 14.93 0.93
C ASP A 232 13.77 14.33 0.29
N VAL A 233 13.84 13.09 -0.22
CA VAL A 233 12.69 12.40 -0.82
C VAL A 233 11.56 12.25 0.20
N MET A 234 11.86 11.78 1.41
CA MET A 234 10.88 11.62 2.48
C MET A 234 10.26 12.97 2.89
N THR A 235 11.04 14.03 2.96
CA THR A 235 10.54 15.38 3.26
C THR A 235 9.63 15.90 2.16
N LYS A 236 9.99 15.70 0.88
CA LYS A 236 9.15 16.10 -0.26
C LYS A 236 7.82 15.32 -0.30
N LEU A 237 7.84 14.04 0.05
CA LEU A 237 6.61 13.25 0.22
C LEU A 237 5.74 13.81 1.36
N ARG A 238 6.33 14.07 2.54
CA ARG A 238 5.62 14.67 3.68
C ARG A 238 5.01 16.02 3.33
N ASN A 239 5.72 16.87 2.60
CA ASN A 239 5.23 18.18 2.14
C ASN A 239 4.06 18.06 1.15
N ASN A 240 3.91 16.91 0.48
CA ASN A 240 2.74 16.56 -0.33
C ASN A 240 1.68 15.77 0.46
N GLY A 241 1.78 15.77 1.79
CA GLY A 241 0.87 15.08 2.70
C GLY A 241 1.04 13.55 2.69
N ILE A 242 2.09 13.01 2.10
CA ILE A 242 2.32 11.56 1.98
C ILE A 242 3.29 11.14 3.08
N LEU A 243 2.84 10.26 3.96
CA LEU A 243 3.70 9.58 4.93
C LEU A 243 3.69 8.09 4.55
N PRO A 244 4.74 7.59 3.88
CA PRO A 244 4.83 6.18 3.55
C PRO A 244 4.70 5.32 4.81
N GLU A 245 3.98 4.22 4.71
CA GLU A 245 3.89 3.26 5.80
C GLU A 245 5.18 2.43 5.91
N TRP A 246 5.78 2.13 4.76
CA TRP A 246 7.04 1.41 4.66
C TRP A 246 8.04 2.13 3.75
N VAL A 247 9.31 1.96 4.06
CA VAL A 247 10.43 2.39 3.20
C VAL A 247 11.45 1.27 3.13
N GLN A 248 11.86 0.89 1.91
CA GLN A 248 13.03 0.03 1.71
C GLN A 248 14.29 0.87 1.59
N VAL A 249 15.31 0.50 2.37
CA VAL A 249 16.65 1.08 2.29
C VAL A 249 17.51 0.13 1.47
N GLY A 250 17.48 0.32 0.15
CA GLY A 250 18.07 -0.58 -0.83
C GLY A 250 17.05 -1.57 -1.41
N ASN A 251 17.27 -1.96 -2.67
CA ASN A 251 16.50 -3.00 -3.36
C ASN A 251 17.36 -4.26 -3.54
N GLU A 252 16.84 -5.42 -3.14
CA GLU A 252 17.49 -6.73 -3.24
C GLU A 252 19.01 -6.70 -2.92
N THR A 253 19.34 -6.21 -1.71
CA THR A 253 20.72 -5.95 -1.27
C THR A 253 21.45 -7.23 -0.85
N ASN A 254 21.32 -8.31 -1.64
CA ASN A 254 21.82 -9.65 -1.34
C ASN A 254 23.32 -9.67 -1.05
N ASN A 255 24.08 -8.71 -1.56
CA ASN A 255 25.47 -8.51 -1.22
C ASN A 255 25.77 -7.03 -0.92
N GLY A 256 24.85 -6.36 -0.23
CA GLY A 256 24.93 -4.94 0.10
C GLY A 256 24.44 -4.02 -1.00
N MET A 257 24.82 -2.74 -0.94
CA MET A 257 24.42 -1.69 -1.89
C MET A 257 25.57 -0.70 -2.13
N LEU A 258 25.46 0.19 -3.12
CA LEU A 258 26.46 1.24 -3.40
C LEU A 258 27.89 0.68 -3.55
N TRP A 259 28.06 -0.27 -4.47
CA TRP A 259 29.31 -0.99 -4.62
C TRP A 259 30.45 -0.12 -5.17
N GLU A 260 31.70 -0.39 -4.77
CA GLU A 260 32.14 -1.51 -3.93
C GLU A 260 32.21 -1.18 -2.42
N ASP A 261 32.02 0.09 -2.04
CA ASP A 261 32.17 0.57 -0.66
C ASP A 261 31.18 -0.06 0.33
N GLY A 262 29.94 -0.27 -0.12
CA GLY A 262 28.86 -0.90 0.66
C GLY A 262 28.60 -2.36 0.32
N LYS A 263 29.54 -3.05 -0.36
CA LYS A 263 29.39 -4.48 -0.68
C LYS A 263 29.60 -5.33 0.56
N ALA A 264 28.59 -6.08 0.96
CA ALA A 264 28.55 -6.79 2.24
C ALA A 264 29.66 -7.85 2.39
N SER A 265 29.99 -8.55 1.30
CA SER A 265 31.09 -9.53 1.27
C SER A 265 32.48 -8.91 1.43
N ASN A 266 32.63 -7.63 1.06
CA ASN A 266 33.90 -6.90 1.22
C ASN A 266 33.96 -6.29 2.62
N ASN A 267 32.86 -5.64 3.05
CA ASN A 267 32.77 -4.95 4.32
C ASN A 267 31.32 -4.85 4.81
N MET A 268 30.88 -5.88 5.56
CA MET A 268 29.55 -5.94 6.18
C MET A 268 29.25 -4.74 7.10
N LYS A 269 30.28 -4.20 7.77
CA LYS A 269 30.15 -3.03 8.64
C LYS A 269 29.77 -1.78 7.85
N ASN A 270 30.44 -1.55 6.71
CA ASN A 270 30.09 -0.43 5.84
C ASN A 270 28.66 -0.55 5.33
N PHE A 271 28.24 -1.75 4.92
CA PHE A 271 26.86 -1.98 4.50
C PHE A 271 25.86 -1.66 5.63
N ALA A 272 26.08 -2.18 6.84
CA ALA A 272 25.24 -1.88 8.01
C ALA A 272 25.14 -0.38 8.31
N TRP A 273 26.24 0.37 8.14
CA TRP A 273 26.26 1.81 8.35
C TRP A 273 25.47 2.57 7.28
N LEU A 274 25.54 2.16 6.02
CA LEU A 274 24.70 2.73 4.97
C LEU A 274 23.20 2.44 5.21
N VAL A 275 22.86 1.23 5.69
CA VAL A 275 21.48 0.91 6.14
C VAL A 275 21.04 1.85 7.25
N ASN A 276 21.91 2.12 8.23
CA ASN A 276 21.63 3.05 9.31
C ASN A 276 21.40 4.49 8.83
N CYS A 277 22.15 4.97 7.83
CA CYS A 277 21.93 6.28 7.23
C CYS A 277 20.52 6.41 6.64
N GLY A 278 20.09 5.40 5.87
CA GLY A 278 18.72 5.37 5.34
C GLY A 278 17.67 5.27 6.44
N TYR A 279 17.88 4.40 7.44
CA TYR A 279 16.99 4.26 8.59
C TYR A 279 16.80 5.58 9.33
N ASP A 280 17.89 6.24 9.70
CA ASP A 280 17.85 7.48 10.47
C ASP A 280 17.19 8.62 9.70
N ALA A 281 17.45 8.72 8.38
CA ALA A 281 16.78 9.68 7.53
C ALA A 281 15.25 9.48 7.47
N VAL A 282 14.80 8.22 7.36
CA VAL A 282 13.36 7.89 7.40
C VAL A 282 12.76 8.29 8.74
N LYS A 283 13.40 7.90 9.86
CA LYS A 283 12.89 8.16 11.21
C LYS A 283 12.89 9.65 11.56
N ALA A 284 13.84 10.43 11.03
CA ALA A 284 13.88 11.88 11.21
C ALA A 284 12.67 12.59 10.57
N VAL A 285 12.12 12.05 9.47
CA VAL A 285 10.92 12.61 8.82
C VAL A 285 9.63 12.07 9.45
N ASN A 286 9.56 10.75 9.68
CA ASN A 286 8.42 10.10 10.31
C ASN A 286 8.86 8.86 11.11
N PRO A 287 8.88 8.93 12.47
CA PRO A 287 9.33 7.81 13.28
C PRO A 287 8.42 6.56 13.17
N LYS A 288 7.17 6.73 12.71
CA LYS A 288 6.20 5.64 12.55
C LYS A 288 6.40 4.82 11.26
N THR A 289 7.08 5.35 10.25
CA THR A 289 7.35 4.63 9.00
C THR A 289 8.26 3.44 9.28
N LYS A 290 7.88 2.23 8.88
CA LYS A 290 8.68 1.03 9.06
C LYS A 290 9.78 0.94 7.99
N VAL A 291 10.99 0.64 8.41
CA VAL A 291 12.15 0.50 7.51
C VAL A 291 12.38 -0.98 7.21
N ILE A 292 12.43 -1.30 5.93
CA ILE A 292 12.64 -2.65 5.39
C ILE A 292 14.08 -2.76 4.87
N VAL A 293 14.73 -3.86 5.23
CA VAL A 293 15.91 -4.37 4.51
C VAL A 293 15.45 -5.55 3.66
N HIS A 294 15.69 -5.49 2.35
CA HIS A 294 15.10 -6.39 1.37
C HIS A 294 16.15 -7.25 0.67
N ILE A 295 15.95 -8.58 0.71
CA ILE A 295 16.83 -9.58 0.11
C ILE A 295 16.01 -10.46 -0.84
N SER A 296 16.57 -10.81 -2.00
CA SER A 296 15.93 -11.70 -2.96
C SER A 296 16.08 -13.18 -2.61
N ASN A 297 15.48 -14.06 -3.39
CA ASN A 297 15.53 -15.51 -3.19
C ASN A 297 15.03 -15.94 -1.81
N GLY A 298 13.78 -15.62 -1.47
CA GLY A 298 13.17 -15.92 -0.17
C GLY A 298 13.23 -17.40 0.25
N PHE A 299 13.50 -18.32 -0.68
CA PHE A 299 13.76 -19.74 -0.37
C PHE A 299 15.16 -20.03 0.21
N ASN A 300 16.13 -19.13 0.08
CA ASN A 300 17.52 -19.33 0.46
C ASN A 300 17.80 -18.86 1.90
N ASN A 301 17.52 -19.72 2.87
CA ASN A 301 17.72 -19.39 4.29
C ASN A 301 19.18 -19.07 4.66
N THR A 302 20.16 -19.74 4.04
CA THR A 302 21.59 -19.50 4.32
C THR A 302 21.99 -18.07 3.97
N LEU A 303 21.52 -17.55 2.83
CA LEU A 303 21.75 -16.16 2.43
C LEU A 303 21.16 -15.18 3.45
N PHE A 304 19.90 -15.42 3.84
CA PHE A 304 19.20 -14.56 4.80
C PHE A 304 19.89 -14.54 6.15
N ARG A 305 20.27 -15.70 6.70
CA ARG A 305 21.03 -15.77 7.96
C ARG A 305 22.35 -15.02 7.87
N TRP A 306 23.16 -15.29 6.85
CA TRP A 306 24.44 -14.59 6.66
C TRP A 306 24.27 -13.08 6.64
N MET A 307 23.25 -12.58 5.92
CA MET A 307 22.98 -11.16 5.81
C MET A 307 22.55 -10.56 7.15
N PHE A 308 21.51 -11.11 7.78
CA PHE A 308 20.93 -10.51 8.97
C PHE A 308 21.75 -10.74 10.24
N ASP A 309 22.50 -11.84 10.35
CA ASP A 309 23.51 -12.02 11.39
C ASP A 309 24.62 -10.97 11.24
N GLY A 310 25.09 -10.74 10.01
CA GLY A 310 26.11 -9.74 9.69
C GLY A 310 25.65 -8.32 9.99
N LEU A 311 24.45 -7.95 9.56
CA LEU A 311 23.84 -6.65 9.84
C LEU A 311 23.66 -6.41 11.35
N ASN A 312 23.12 -7.38 12.07
CA ASN A 312 22.90 -7.25 13.52
C ASN A 312 24.22 -7.14 14.29
N SER A 313 25.22 -7.94 13.93
CA SER A 313 26.54 -7.90 14.57
C SER A 313 27.27 -6.57 14.34
N ASN A 314 26.86 -5.80 13.33
CA ASN A 314 27.39 -4.47 13.02
C ASN A 314 26.44 -3.32 13.40
N GLY A 315 25.38 -3.61 14.17
CA GLY A 315 24.47 -2.60 14.72
C GLY A 315 23.55 -1.94 13.69
N ALA A 316 23.19 -2.66 12.62
CA ALA A 316 22.19 -2.18 11.66
C ALA A 316 20.80 -2.05 12.33
N LYS A 317 20.06 -1.01 11.94
CA LYS A 317 18.70 -0.71 12.39
C LYS A 317 17.73 -0.92 11.24
N TYR A 318 16.70 -1.71 11.49
CA TYR A 318 15.60 -1.99 10.57
C TYR A 318 14.42 -2.57 11.36
N ASP A 319 13.22 -2.41 10.82
CA ASP A 319 11.99 -2.84 11.48
C ASP A 319 11.44 -4.14 10.87
N VAL A 320 11.65 -4.32 9.56
CA VAL A 320 11.02 -5.40 8.77
C VAL A 320 12.07 -6.08 7.87
N ILE A 321 11.94 -7.40 7.71
CA ILE A 321 12.71 -8.18 6.74
C ILE A 321 11.88 -8.36 5.47
N GLY A 322 12.40 -7.86 4.35
CA GLY A 322 11.81 -7.96 3.03
C GLY A 322 12.33 -9.17 2.24
N MET A 323 11.45 -9.83 1.49
CA MET A 323 11.81 -10.97 0.64
C MET A 323 11.24 -10.83 -0.78
N SER A 324 11.96 -11.36 -1.78
CA SER A 324 11.41 -11.62 -3.13
C SER A 324 11.26 -13.12 -3.40
N LEU A 325 10.25 -13.51 -4.19
CA LEU A 325 10.13 -14.88 -4.69
C LEU A 325 9.57 -14.93 -6.12
N TYR A 326 10.37 -15.47 -7.05
CA TYR A 326 10.01 -15.63 -8.47
C TYR A 326 10.12 -17.10 -8.90
N PRO A 327 9.09 -17.93 -8.64
CA PRO A 327 9.07 -19.31 -9.08
C PRO A 327 8.58 -19.46 -10.53
N ASP A 328 8.68 -20.69 -11.03
CA ASP A 328 7.99 -21.16 -12.25
C ASP A 328 6.80 -22.07 -11.87
N LYS A 329 5.90 -22.38 -12.80
CA LYS A 329 4.68 -23.17 -12.53
C LYS A 329 4.96 -24.55 -11.93
N ASP A 330 6.09 -25.15 -12.28
CA ASP A 330 6.42 -26.52 -11.88
C ASP A 330 7.11 -26.58 -10.51
N ASN A 331 7.67 -25.47 -10.03
CA ASN A 331 8.46 -25.44 -8.78
C ASN A 331 7.90 -24.54 -7.68
N TYR A 332 6.86 -23.73 -7.97
CA TYR A 332 6.32 -22.78 -6.99
C TYR A 332 5.90 -23.40 -5.65
N PRO A 333 5.31 -24.62 -5.57
CA PRO A 333 4.90 -25.16 -4.27
C PRO A 333 6.11 -25.47 -3.37
N ALA A 334 7.19 -25.98 -3.96
CA ALA A 334 8.42 -26.28 -3.25
C ALA A 334 9.12 -25.00 -2.77
N LEU A 335 9.27 -24.01 -3.66
CA LEU A 335 9.91 -22.74 -3.33
C LEU A 335 9.08 -21.93 -2.31
N LEU A 336 7.76 -21.99 -2.36
CA LEU A 336 6.88 -21.38 -1.35
C LEU A 336 7.08 -22.00 0.05
N ASN A 337 7.16 -23.33 0.14
CA ASN A 337 7.40 -24.00 1.42
C ASN A 337 8.79 -23.68 1.98
N GLN A 338 9.81 -23.61 1.13
CA GLN A 338 11.14 -23.15 1.52
C GLN A 338 11.12 -21.70 2.00
N CYS A 339 10.39 -20.82 1.31
CA CYS A 339 10.19 -19.43 1.70
C CYS A 339 9.49 -19.33 3.05
N LEU A 340 8.41 -20.09 3.29
CA LEU A 340 7.73 -20.13 4.60
C LEU A 340 8.66 -20.59 5.72
N ASN A 341 9.47 -21.62 5.49
CA ASN A 341 10.46 -22.06 6.47
C ASN A 341 11.48 -20.94 6.76
N ASN A 342 11.93 -20.22 5.74
CA ASN A 342 12.83 -19.08 5.90
C ASN A 342 12.16 -17.94 6.67
N MET A 343 10.92 -17.57 6.34
CA MET A 343 10.14 -16.55 7.07
C MET A 343 10.01 -16.89 8.56
N ASN A 344 9.69 -18.15 8.91
CA ASN A 344 9.61 -18.59 10.31
C ASN A 344 10.96 -18.52 11.03
N ASP A 345 12.07 -18.84 10.35
CA ASP A 345 13.40 -18.68 10.92
C ASP A 345 13.76 -17.21 11.14
N MET A 346 13.46 -16.32 10.19
CA MET A 346 13.66 -14.87 10.33
C MET A 346 12.86 -14.28 11.50
N VAL A 347 11.61 -14.71 11.65
CA VAL A 347 10.74 -14.33 12.76
C VAL A 347 11.30 -14.81 14.10
N SER A 348 11.68 -16.08 14.21
CA SER A 348 12.14 -16.67 15.48
C SER A 348 13.52 -16.17 15.89
N ARG A 349 14.42 -15.95 14.92
CA ARG A 349 15.81 -15.55 15.16
C ARG A 349 15.97 -14.07 15.45
N TYR A 350 15.28 -13.21 14.69
CA TYR A 350 15.48 -11.76 14.75
C TYR A 350 14.30 -11.01 15.36
N ASN A 351 13.21 -11.72 15.65
CA ASN A 351 11.97 -11.14 16.16
C ASN A 351 11.39 -10.05 15.24
N LYS A 352 11.67 -10.08 13.93
CA LYS A 352 11.22 -9.08 12.97
C LYS A 352 9.92 -9.48 12.28
N GLU A 353 9.18 -8.47 11.83
CA GLU A 353 8.08 -8.66 10.89
C GLU A 353 8.62 -8.95 9.49
N ILE A 354 7.81 -9.58 8.66
CA ILE A 354 8.15 -10.02 7.31
C ILE A 354 7.25 -9.34 6.28
N MET A 355 7.86 -8.88 5.20
CA MET A 355 7.16 -8.39 4.01
C MET A 355 7.63 -9.14 2.77
N ILE A 356 6.71 -9.71 1.99
CA ILE A 356 7.05 -10.17 0.65
C ILE A 356 6.95 -8.96 -0.29
N CYS A 357 8.09 -8.38 -0.62
CA CYS A 357 8.20 -7.12 -1.35
C CYS A 357 8.03 -7.32 -2.86
N GLU A 358 8.38 -8.51 -3.36
CA GLU A 358 8.25 -8.83 -4.77
C GLU A 358 7.88 -10.30 -4.98
N ILE A 359 6.83 -10.52 -5.77
CA ILE A 359 6.54 -11.81 -6.39
C ILE A 359 6.27 -11.64 -7.88
N GLY A 360 6.41 -12.74 -8.62
CA GLY A 360 5.93 -12.81 -9.98
C GLY A 360 6.10 -14.20 -10.59
N MET A 361 5.26 -14.49 -11.56
CA MET A 361 5.30 -15.72 -12.37
C MET A 361 5.00 -15.35 -13.82
N GLN A 362 5.44 -16.17 -14.79
CA GLN A 362 5.19 -15.91 -16.21
C GLN A 362 3.71 -15.61 -16.50
N TYR A 363 3.45 -14.58 -17.30
CA TYR A 363 2.11 -14.04 -17.53
C TYR A 363 1.14 -15.07 -18.13
N ASN A 364 1.66 -16.01 -18.92
CA ASN A 364 0.88 -17.07 -19.57
C ASN A 364 0.60 -18.28 -18.66
N TYR A 365 1.03 -18.25 -17.39
CA TYR A 365 0.68 -19.21 -16.35
C TYR A 365 -0.33 -18.60 -15.37
N ALA A 366 -1.37 -17.94 -15.89
CA ALA A 366 -2.28 -17.12 -15.09
C ALA A 366 -3.01 -17.92 -13.98
N SER A 367 -3.39 -19.17 -14.25
CA SER A 367 -4.04 -20.05 -13.27
C SER A 367 -3.10 -20.42 -12.12
N GLU A 368 -1.86 -20.76 -12.44
CA GLU A 368 -0.82 -21.11 -11.47
C GLU A 368 -0.36 -19.87 -10.70
N SER A 369 -0.26 -18.72 -11.37
CA SER A 369 0.05 -17.44 -10.72
C SER A 369 -1.05 -17.04 -9.73
N LYS A 370 -2.34 -17.23 -10.06
CA LYS A 370 -3.45 -17.07 -9.11
C LYS A 370 -3.28 -17.95 -7.88
N ALA A 371 -3.01 -19.25 -8.07
CA ALA A 371 -2.81 -20.20 -6.98
C ALA A 371 -1.58 -19.83 -6.12
N PHE A 372 -0.50 -19.41 -6.76
CA PHE A 372 0.73 -18.95 -6.12
C PHE A 372 0.50 -17.70 -5.26
N ILE A 373 -0.23 -16.69 -5.76
CA ILE A 373 -0.57 -15.49 -4.99
C ILE A 373 -1.41 -15.88 -3.75
N ILE A 374 -2.44 -16.72 -3.92
CA ILE A 374 -3.30 -17.18 -2.81
C ILE A 374 -2.47 -17.88 -1.74
N ASP A 375 -1.62 -18.82 -2.13
CA ASP A 375 -0.82 -19.60 -1.18
C ASP A 375 0.26 -18.72 -0.52
N MET A 376 0.90 -17.80 -1.25
CA MET A 376 1.83 -16.84 -0.66
C MET A 376 1.13 -15.96 0.40
N VAL A 377 -0.03 -15.38 0.07
CA VAL A 377 -0.83 -14.57 1.00
C VAL A 377 -1.17 -15.36 2.26
N ASN A 378 -1.67 -16.59 2.10
CA ASN A 378 -2.04 -17.45 3.23
C ASN A 378 -0.82 -17.82 4.09
N LYS A 379 0.30 -18.20 3.48
CA LYS A 379 1.54 -18.54 4.21
C LYS A 379 2.12 -17.35 4.95
N THR A 380 2.15 -16.17 4.34
CA THR A 380 2.62 -14.95 5.01
C THR A 380 1.68 -14.59 6.18
N LYS A 381 0.35 -14.67 6.00
CA LYS A 381 -0.61 -14.49 7.10
C LYS A 381 -0.46 -15.53 8.22
N SER A 382 0.01 -16.73 7.91
CA SER A 382 0.17 -17.81 8.90
C SER A 382 1.35 -17.63 9.87
N LEU A 383 2.20 -16.62 9.64
CA LEU A 383 3.34 -16.37 10.52
C LEU A 383 2.88 -16.02 11.94
N PRO A 384 3.57 -16.53 12.97
CA PRO A 384 3.16 -16.34 14.36
C PRO A 384 3.15 -14.87 14.76
N ASN A 385 2.24 -14.51 15.66
CA ASN A 385 2.07 -13.16 16.20
C ASN A 385 1.76 -12.10 15.12
N ASN A 386 1.08 -12.49 14.03
CA ASN A 386 0.69 -11.61 12.93
C ASN A 386 1.87 -10.88 12.28
N LYS A 387 3.04 -11.54 12.23
CA LYS A 387 4.28 -10.91 11.73
C LYS A 387 4.39 -10.83 10.22
N GLY A 388 3.50 -11.48 9.47
CA GLY A 388 3.42 -11.32 8.02
C GLY A 388 2.61 -10.09 7.66
N LEU A 389 3.27 -9.05 7.15
CA LEU A 389 2.65 -7.76 6.89
C LEU A 389 1.95 -7.68 5.54
N GLY A 390 2.43 -8.41 4.54
CA GLY A 390 1.88 -8.32 3.20
C GLY A 390 2.67 -9.02 2.10
N VAL A 391 2.08 -8.98 0.91
CA VAL A 391 2.60 -9.52 -0.34
C VAL A 391 2.39 -8.51 -1.46
N PHE A 392 3.48 -8.17 -2.15
CA PHE A 392 3.49 -7.22 -3.27
C PHE A 392 3.85 -7.96 -4.57
N TYR A 393 2.97 -7.89 -5.56
CA TYR A 393 3.28 -8.35 -6.91
C TYR A 393 4.11 -7.29 -7.63
N TRP A 394 5.18 -7.68 -8.30
CA TRP A 394 6.03 -6.71 -9.00
C TRP A 394 5.50 -6.42 -10.40
N GLU A 395 5.18 -5.16 -10.69
CA GLU A 395 4.70 -4.66 -11.99
C GLU A 395 3.59 -5.53 -12.59
N PRO A 396 2.51 -5.83 -11.86
CA PRO A 396 1.42 -6.65 -12.39
C PRO A 396 0.80 -6.01 -13.63
N GLU A 397 0.81 -4.69 -13.77
CA GLU A 397 0.29 -3.99 -14.94
C GLU A 397 1.12 -4.19 -16.22
N SER A 398 2.34 -4.72 -16.10
CA SER A 398 3.23 -4.92 -17.23
C SER A 398 2.58 -5.77 -18.32
N TYR A 399 2.58 -5.23 -19.53
CA TYR A 399 2.21 -6.00 -20.72
C TYR A 399 3.30 -7.04 -21.00
N PRO A 400 2.95 -8.17 -21.65
CA PRO A 400 3.94 -9.15 -22.07
C PRO A 400 5.01 -8.51 -22.97
N GLY A 401 6.28 -8.68 -22.59
CA GLY A 401 7.45 -8.19 -23.32
C GLY A 401 7.84 -6.74 -23.04
N MET A 402 7.08 -6.00 -22.24
CA MET A 402 7.44 -4.63 -21.83
C MET A 402 8.78 -4.66 -21.08
N ASN A 403 9.76 -3.88 -21.54
CA ASN A 403 11.15 -3.89 -21.05
C ASN A 403 11.79 -5.29 -20.99
N GLY A 404 11.38 -6.23 -21.86
CA GLY A 404 11.84 -7.62 -21.84
C GLY A 404 11.27 -8.46 -20.67
N TYR A 405 10.31 -7.91 -19.93
CA TYR A 405 9.67 -8.56 -18.78
C TYR A 405 8.39 -9.29 -19.19
N ASN A 406 8.21 -10.50 -18.66
CA ASN A 406 7.09 -11.39 -19.02
C ASN A 406 6.38 -11.98 -17.79
N LYS A 407 6.53 -11.38 -16.60
CA LYS A 407 5.88 -11.90 -15.39
C LYS A 407 4.78 -10.99 -14.84
N GLY A 408 4.27 -10.06 -15.64
CA GLY A 408 3.10 -9.24 -15.30
C GLY A 408 1.81 -10.06 -15.22
N CYS A 409 0.75 -9.44 -14.71
CA CYS A 409 -0.62 -9.97 -14.65
C CYS A 409 -1.53 -9.35 -15.70
N TRP A 410 -0.98 -8.87 -16.82
CA TRP A 410 -1.74 -8.26 -17.91
C TRP A 410 -1.58 -9.03 -19.22
N ASN A 411 -2.65 -9.05 -20.01
CA ASN A 411 -2.66 -9.56 -21.37
C ASN A 411 -2.20 -8.49 -22.36
N SER A 412 -1.82 -8.93 -23.57
CA SER A 412 -1.47 -8.02 -24.67
C SER A 412 -2.63 -7.15 -25.16
N ASP A 413 -3.88 -7.52 -24.85
CA ASP A 413 -5.09 -6.72 -25.13
C ASP A 413 -5.35 -5.63 -24.09
N GLY A 414 -4.50 -5.51 -23.07
CA GLY A 414 -4.59 -4.49 -22.02
C GLY A 414 -5.56 -4.80 -20.88
N LYS A 415 -6.04 -6.04 -20.79
CA LYS A 415 -6.86 -6.51 -19.65
C LYS A 415 -6.04 -7.32 -18.65
N PRO A 416 -6.40 -7.30 -17.36
CA PRO A 416 -5.88 -8.23 -16.37
C PRO A 416 -6.03 -9.69 -16.78
N THR A 417 -5.08 -10.52 -16.35
CA THR A 417 -5.24 -11.97 -16.29
C THR A 417 -5.97 -12.38 -15.01
N ILE A 418 -6.40 -13.64 -14.95
CA ILE A 418 -7.00 -14.21 -13.73
C ILE A 418 -6.01 -14.31 -12.55
N ALA A 419 -4.72 -14.04 -12.76
CA ALA A 419 -3.73 -14.05 -11.68
C ALA A 419 -4.11 -13.07 -10.56
N LEU A 420 -4.60 -11.88 -10.91
CA LEU A 420 -5.00 -10.86 -9.93
C LEU A 420 -6.15 -11.28 -9.03
N ASP A 421 -7.00 -12.23 -9.45
CA ASP A 421 -8.04 -12.79 -8.58
C ASP A 421 -7.44 -13.38 -7.29
N GLY A 422 -6.14 -13.72 -7.29
CA GLY A 422 -5.44 -14.22 -6.12
C GLY A 422 -5.40 -13.23 -4.95
N PHE A 423 -5.64 -11.94 -5.20
CA PHE A 423 -5.75 -10.91 -4.16
C PHE A 423 -7.19 -10.67 -3.68
N LEU A 424 -8.23 -11.25 -4.29
CA LEU A 424 -9.61 -11.04 -3.88
C LEU A 424 -10.02 -11.83 -2.62
N ASN A 425 -9.11 -12.60 -2.03
CA ASN A 425 -9.37 -13.60 -0.99
C ASN A 425 -9.35 -13.12 0.47
#